data_AF-A0AA89LPA4-F1
#
_entry.id   AF-A0AA89LPA4-F1
#
_cell.length_a   1.000
_cell.length_b   1.000
_cell.length_c   1.000
_cell.angle_alpha   90.00
_cell.angle_beta   90.00
_cell.angle_gamma   90.00
#
_symmetry.space_group_name_H-M   'P 1'
#
loop_
_entity.id
_entity.type
_entity.pdbx_description
1 polymer ?
#
loop_
_entity_poly.entity_id
_entity_poly.type
_entity_poly.pdbx_seq_one_letter_code
_entity_poly.pdbx_strand_id
1 'polypeptide(L)'
;MSYQAAYTESSRLAYDRDEAAPAAASGGAARPRQAASADRADALLALAREAGMLVTLDGQIGRERYQSVAGSLASLMRFANALEQSLLDGDR
;
A
#
# COMPACT_ATOMS: atom_id res chain seq x y z
N MET A 1 -18.96 -15.47 20.43
CA MET A 1 -17.81 -15.56 19.50
C MET A 1 -17.14 -14.20 19.46
N SER A 2 -15.98 -14.06 20.13
CA SER A 2 -15.32 -12.78 20.40
C SER A 2 -14.42 -12.37 19.23
N TYR A 3 -14.64 -11.16 18.70
CA TYR A 3 -13.97 -10.57 17.53
C TYR A 3 -12.52 -10.08 17.80
N GLN A 4 -12.00 -10.24 19.02
CA GLN A 4 -10.70 -9.65 19.42
C GLN A 4 -9.48 -10.55 19.17
N ALA A 5 -9.64 -11.85 18.90
CA ALA A 5 -8.50 -12.76 18.77
C ALA A 5 -7.77 -12.65 17.41
N ALA A 6 -8.46 -12.20 16.36
CA ALA A 6 -7.91 -12.20 15.00
C ALA A 6 -6.86 -11.09 14.73
N TYR A 7 -6.78 -10.06 15.58
CA TYR A 7 -5.88 -8.92 15.35
C TYR A 7 -4.45 -9.12 15.90
N THR A 8 -4.23 -10.10 16.78
CA THR A 8 -2.93 -10.30 17.44
C THR A 8 -1.96 -11.16 16.61
N GLU A 9 -2.45 -11.89 15.61
CA GLU A 9 -1.66 -12.92 14.94
C GLU A 9 -0.93 -12.43 13.68
N SER A 10 -1.44 -11.39 13.00
CA SER A 10 -0.82 -10.87 11.78
C SER A 10 0.38 -9.93 12.01
N SER A 11 0.65 -9.52 13.26
CA SER A 11 1.80 -8.63 13.56
C SER A 11 3.12 -9.39 13.75
N ARG A 12 3.09 -10.69 14.08
CA ARG A 12 4.30 -11.44 14.44
C ARG A 12 5.03 -12.08 13.26
N LEU A 13 4.39 -12.19 12.10
CA LEU A 13 4.99 -12.80 10.90
C LEU A 13 5.69 -11.78 9.98
N ALA A 14 5.62 -10.48 10.27
CA ALA A 14 6.22 -9.43 9.44
C ALA A 14 7.63 -8.99 9.90
N TYR A 15 8.06 -9.34 11.12
CA TYR A 15 9.35 -8.93 11.70
C TYR A 15 10.24 -10.12 12.10
N ASP A 16 10.25 -11.18 11.29
CA ASP A 16 11.30 -12.20 11.40
C ASP A 16 11.70 -12.66 9.99
N ARG A 17 12.58 -11.87 9.38
CA ARG A 17 13.54 -12.36 8.41
C ARG A 17 14.83 -11.59 8.60
N ASP A 18 15.66 -12.13 9.47
CA ASP A 18 17.11 -11.99 9.39
C ASP A 18 17.56 -12.30 7.94
N GLU A 19 18.22 -11.34 7.29
CA GLU A 19 19.46 -11.54 6.51
C GLU A 19 19.84 -10.29 5.69
N ALA A 20 21.03 -9.79 6.01
CA ALA A 20 22.02 -9.19 5.12
C ALA A 20 21.66 -7.94 4.28
N ALA A 21 22.29 -6.83 4.67
CA ALA A 21 22.56 -5.70 3.80
C ALA A 21 23.36 -6.11 2.54
N PRO A 22 23.01 -5.59 1.36
CA PRO A 22 23.99 -5.37 0.30
C PRO A 22 24.40 -3.90 0.29
N ALA A 23 25.68 -3.68 0.53
CA ALA A 23 26.35 -2.42 0.23
C ALA A 23 26.60 -2.28 -1.28
N ALA A 24 26.57 -1.01 -1.73
CA ALA A 24 27.13 -0.45 -2.96
C ALA A 24 26.33 -0.57 -4.28
N ALA A 25 25.58 0.53 -4.53
CA ALA A 25 25.61 1.38 -5.73
C ALA A 25 25.72 0.74 -7.13
N SER A 26 24.63 0.86 -7.89
CA SER A 26 24.70 1.22 -9.32
C SER A 26 23.68 2.32 -9.62
N GLY A 27 24.17 3.56 -9.64
CA GLY A 27 23.41 4.72 -10.10
C GLY A 27 23.27 4.70 -11.63
N GLY A 28 22.10 5.15 -12.11
CA GLY A 28 21.97 5.64 -13.48
C GLY A 28 21.05 4.89 -14.44
N ALA A 29 19.97 4.25 -14.00
CA ALA A 29 18.89 3.81 -14.92
C ALA A 29 17.49 3.64 -14.29
N ALA A 30 17.32 3.78 -12.98
CA ALA A 30 16.05 3.52 -12.27
C ALA A 30 14.99 4.65 -12.37
N ARG A 31 15.27 5.73 -13.12
CA ARG A 31 14.59 7.03 -12.98
C ARG A 31 13.13 7.10 -13.49
N PRO A 32 12.72 6.40 -14.58
CA PRO A 32 11.35 6.49 -15.09
C PRO A 32 10.38 5.53 -14.39
N ARG A 33 10.80 4.28 -14.19
CA ARG A 33 9.91 3.20 -13.70
C ARG A 33 9.54 3.38 -12.22
N GLN A 34 10.45 3.92 -11.42
CA GLN A 34 10.20 4.19 -10.00
C GLN A 34 9.26 5.39 -9.78
N ALA A 35 9.32 6.40 -10.66
CA ALA A 35 8.37 7.52 -10.65
C ALA A 35 6.97 7.03 -11.00
N ALA A 36 6.81 6.28 -12.09
CA ALA A 36 5.52 5.72 -12.49
C ALA A 36 4.91 4.78 -11.44
N SER A 37 5.72 4.01 -10.70
CA SER A 37 5.21 3.18 -9.59
C SER A 37 4.75 4.01 -8.39
N ALA A 38 5.42 5.13 -8.11
CA ALA A 38 5.00 6.06 -7.06
C ALA A 38 3.69 6.76 -7.45
N ASP A 39 3.56 7.18 -8.70
CA ASP A 39 2.34 7.80 -9.23
C ASP A 39 1.15 6.83 -9.16
N ARG A 40 1.35 5.55 -9.50
CA ARG A 40 0.32 4.52 -9.35
C ARG A 40 -0.04 4.26 -7.90
N ALA A 41 0.95 4.26 -6.99
CA ALA A 41 0.68 4.11 -5.55
C ALA A 41 -0.12 5.29 -5.02
N ASP A 42 0.23 6.52 -5.40
CA ASP A 42 -0.49 7.73 -4.99
C ASP A 42 -1.92 7.75 -5.55
N ALA A 43 -2.14 7.30 -6.80
CA ALA A 43 -3.46 7.12 -7.38
C ALA A 43 -4.31 6.06 -6.63
N LEU A 44 -3.71 4.93 -6.26
CA LEU A 44 -4.38 3.89 -5.47
C LEU A 44 -4.82 4.42 -4.09
N LEU A 45 -3.97 5.23 -3.46
CA LEU A 45 -4.26 5.82 -2.16
C LEU A 45 -5.29 6.95 -2.26
N ALA A 46 -5.35 7.68 -3.38
CA ALA A 46 -6.43 8.64 -3.64
C ALA A 46 -7.78 7.91 -3.72
N LEU A 47 -7.83 6.81 -4.48
CA LEU A 47 -9.03 5.97 -4.61
C LEU A 47 -9.51 5.41 -3.25
N ALA A 48 -8.57 4.98 -2.40
CA ALA A 48 -8.89 4.53 -1.05
C ALA A 48 -9.55 5.64 -0.22
N ARG A 49 -9.03 6.87 -0.28
CA ARG A 49 -9.60 8.03 0.44
C ARG A 49 -10.98 8.39 -0.08
N GLU A 50 -11.18 8.40 -1.38
CA GLU A 50 -12.48 8.65 -2.02
C GLU A 50 -13.52 7.60 -1.63
N ALA A 51 -13.11 6.33 -1.50
CA ALA A 51 -13.96 5.26 -1.01
C ALA A 51 -14.32 5.38 0.49
N GLY A 52 -13.69 6.31 1.22
CA GLY A 52 -13.90 6.53 2.65
C GLY A 52 -13.00 5.67 3.55
N MET A 53 -11.87 5.19 3.01
CA MET A 53 -10.84 4.52 3.81
C MET A 53 -9.93 5.55 4.48
N LEU A 54 -9.50 5.25 5.71
CA LEU A 54 -8.44 5.98 6.39
C LEU A 54 -7.09 5.50 5.84
N VAL A 55 -6.25 6.45 5.44
CA VAL A 55 -4.86 6.20 5.02
C VAL A 55 -3.93 6.91 5.98
N THR A 56 -3.05 6.16 6.65
CA THR A 56 -2.11 6.68 7.65
C THR A 56 -0.68 6.43 7.19
N LEU A 57 0.20 7.42 7.33
CA LEU A 57 1.65 7.24 7.15
C LEU A 57 2.24 6.76 8.47
N ASP A 58 2.60 5.48 8.52
CA ASP A 58 3.16 4.84 9.72
C ASP A 58 4.66 5.13 9.87
N GLY A 59 5.34 5.40 8.74
CA GLY A 59 6.75 5.79 8.75
C GLY A 59 7.32 6.00 7.35
N GLN A 60 8.52 6.57 7.30
CA GLN A 60 9.29 6.66 6.07
C GLN A 60 10.76 6.34 6.36
N ILE A 61 11.31 5.37 5.64
CA ILE A 61 12.72 5.00 5.74
C ILE A 61 13.35 5.24 4.37
N GLY A 62 14.29 6.18 4.31
CA GLY A 62 14.84 6.65 3.05
C GLY A 62 13.76 7.20 2.11
N ARG A 63 13.58 6.55 0.95
CA ARG A 63 12.55 6.90 -0.06
C ARG A 63 11.28 6.06 0.05
N GLU A 64 11.26 5.06 0.92
CA GLU A 64 10.14 4.15 1.07
C GLU A 64 9.18 4.65 2.16
N ARG A 65 7.89 4.71 1.83
CA ARG A 65 6.82 5.15 2.72
C ARG A 65 5.99 3.93 3.13
N TYR A 66 5.83 3.74 4.43
CA TYR A 66 4.99 2.69 5.00
C TYR A 66 3.64 3.31 5.35
N GLN A 67 2.58 2.85 4.69
CA GLN A 67 1.23 3.37 4.88
C GLN A 67 0.26 2.25 5.18
N SER A 68 -0.55 2.44 6.21
CA SER A 68 -1.67 1.57 6.55
C SER A 68 -2.97 2.12 5.96
N VAL A 69 -3.85 1.21 5.53
CA VAL A 69 -5.18 1.54 5.02
C VAL A 69 -6.21 0.76 5.82
N ALA A 70 -7.14 1.46 6.46
CA ALA A 70 -8.15 0.86 7.32
C ALA A 70 -9.52 1.51 7.09
N GLY A 71 -10.61 0.76 7.33
CA GLY A 71 -11.96 1.28 7.14
C GLY A 71 -13.02 0.22 7.39
N SER A 72 -14.28 0.62 7.29
CA SER A 72 -15.40 -0.32 7.35
C SER A 72 -15.46 -1.21 6.11
N LEU A 73 -16.09 -2.39 6.22
CA LEU A 73 -16.29 -3.29 5.08
C LEU A 73 -17.04 -2.59 3.93
N ALA A 74 -18.02 -1.73 4.25
CA ALA A 74 -18.73 -0.95 3.24
C ALA A 74 -17.80 -0.01 2.44
N SER A 75 -16.79 0.56 3.10
CA SER A 75 -15.79 1.41 2.45
C SER A 75 -14.83 0.59 1.60
N LEU A 76 -14.45 -0.60 2.07
CA LEU A 76 -13.66 -1.56 1.28
C LEU A 76 -14.40 -2.01 0.00
N MET A 77 -15.71 -2.26 0.10
CA MET A 77 -16.53 -2.60 -1.07
C MET A 77 -16.59 -1.46 -2.09
N ARG A 78 -16.74 -0.19 -1.64
CA ARG A 78 -16.68 0.97 -2.54
C ARG A 78 -15.32 1.10 -3.21
N PHE A 79 -14.24 0.86 -2.47
CA PHE A 79 -12.88 0.87 -3.00
C PHE A 79 -12.70 -0.18 -4.09
N ALA A 80 -13.13 -1.43 -3.84
CA ALA A 80 -13.03 -2.51 -4.82
C ALA A 80 -13.77 -2.17 -6.12
N ASN A 81 -15.01 -1.69 -6.02
CA ASN A 81 -15.79 -1.27 -7.19
C ASN A 81 -15.10 -0.14 -7.97
N ALA A 82 -14.57 0.86 -7.27
CA ALA A 82 -13.89 1.98 -7.90
C ALA A 82 -12.56 1.55 -8.56
N LEU A 83 -11.89 0.55 -8.00
CA LEU A 83 -10.66 -0.01 -8.56
C LEU A 83 -10.95 -0.78 -9.85
N GLU A 84 -11.97 -1.63 -9.84
CA GLU A 84 -12.45 -2.33 -11.03
C GLU A 84 -12.79 -1.33 -12.15
N GLN A 85 -13.53 -0.27 -11.83
CA GLN A 85 -13.87 0.78 -12.78
C GLN A 85 -12.63 1.47 -13.35
N SER A 86 -11.66 1.83 -12.50
CA SER A 86 -10.42 2.45 -12.94
C SER A 86 -9.58 1.55 -13.85
N LEU A 87 -9.59 0.24 -13.64
CA LEU A 87 -8.87 -0.71 -14.49
C LEU A 87 -9.55 -0.86 -15.85
N LEU A 88 -10.89 -0.85 -15.88
CA LEU A 88 -11.67 -0.89 -17.13
C LEU A 88 -11.52 0.39 -17.94
N ASP A 89 -11.44 1.55 -17.28
CA ASP A 89 -11.28 2.85 -17.95
C ASP A 89 -9.84 3.08 -18.44
N GLY A 90 -8.84 2.44 -17.82
CA GLY A 90 -7.44 2.50 -18.25
C GLY A 90 -7.10 1.61 -19.45
N ASP A 91 -7.99 0.70 -19.84
CA ASP A 91 -7.87 -0.18 -21.03
C ASP A 91 -8.49 0.44 -22.30
N ARG A 92 -9.08 1.64 -22.20
CA ARG A 92 -9.62 2.43 -23.33
C ARG A 92 -8.67 3.55 -23.74
#